data_AF-A0A1X2G2V9-F1
#
_entry.id   AF-A0A1X2G2V9-F1
#
_cell.length_a   1.000
_cell.length_b   1.000
_cell.length_c   1.000
_cell.angle_alpha   90.00
_cell.angle_beta   90.00
_cell.angle_gamma   90.00
#
_symmetry.space_group_name_H-M   'P 1'
#
loop_
_entity.id
_entity.type
_entity.pdbx_description
1 polymer ?
#
loop_
_entity_poly.entity_id
_entity_poly.type
_entity_poly.pdbx_seq_one_letter_code
_entity_poly.pdbx_strand_id
1 'polypeptide(L)'
;MEESKSRLEMLLMKSPVPTTVVDLTKMQIKQTLLQPSYRRSAYQWQDTFLHRAEEDFSFFVTNGHKPPAEAPVKRMFALQRTEQEAPMVQTLIQEAFQLPDRCREAYVRQWRQALIKQAAALVKFVQDESSALLAHATTANDHQTSTSSSTSSSMTPSLSNDIVQRMMDALGIIHWDDFLLILTQADKMRPGMMEFVDSYSKRL
;
A
#
# COMPACT_ATOMS: atom_id res chain seq x y z
N MET A 1 -4.84 -18.35 -25.15
CA MET A 1 -4.00 -17.30 -24.52
C MET A 1 -4.78 -16.35 -23.62
N GLU A 2 -6.09 -16.13 -23.83
CA GLU A 2 -6.89 -15.28 -22.95
C GLU A 2 -7.33 -16.01 -21.67
N GLU A 3 -7.68 -17.29 -21.77
CA GLU A 3 -8.05 -18.13 -20.63
C GLU A 3 -6.94 -18.22 -19.56
N SER A 4 -5.68 -18.28 -19.98
CA SER A 4 -4.54 -18.24 -19.05
C SER A 4 -4.36 -16.87 -18.38
N LYS A 5 -4.71 -15.78 -19.05
CA LYS A 5 -4.70 -14.42 -18.47
C LYS A 5 -5.82 -14.26 -17.45
N SER A 6 -7.03 -14.71 -17.76
CA SER A 6 -8.18 -14.67 -16.83
C SER A 6 -7.94 -15.55 -15.60
N ARG A 7 -7.30 -16.71 -15.77
CA ARG A 7 -6.90 -17.57 -14.65
C ARG A 7 -5.84 -16.92 -13.77
N LEU A 8 -4.86 -16.24 -14.36
CA LEU A 8 -3.85 -15.50 -13.62
C LEU A 8 -4.48 -14.33 -12.84
N GLU A 9 -5.36 -13.56 -13.47
CA GLU A 9 -6.11 -12.48 -12.83
C GLU A 9 -6.92 -12.97 -11.62
N MET A 10 -7.65 -14.07 -11.78
CA MET A 10 -8.37 -14.70 -10.66
C MET A 10 -7.42 -15.11 -9.52
N LEU A 11 -6.27 -15.70 -9.83
CA LEU A 11 -5.29 -16.08 -8.80
C LEU A 11 -4.73 -14.84 -8.08
N LEU A 12 -4.49 -13.76 -8.82
CA LEU A 12 -3.99 -12.51 -8.29
C LEU A 12 -5.05 -11.81 -7.41
N MET A 13 -6.34 -11.89 -7.73
CA MET A 13 -7.42 -11.31 -6.91
C MET A 13 -7.77 -12.14 -5.68
N LYS A 14 -7.52 -13.45 -5.73
CA LYS A 14 -7.68 -14.33 -4.56
C LYS A 14 -6.54 -14.23 -3.54
N SER A 15 -5.41 -13.64 -3.92
CA SER A 15 -4.30 -13.44 -3.00
C SER A 15 -4.69 -12.47 -1.87
N PRO A 16 -4.29 -12.72 -0.61
CA PRO A 16 -4.54 -11.78 0.48
C PRO A 16 -3.63 -10.54 0.41
N VAL A 17 -2.58 -10.56 -0.43
CA VAL A 17 -1.55 -9.52 -0.51
C VAL A 17 -1.27 -9.11 -1.96
N PRO A 18 -0.87 -7.84 -2.17
CA PRO A 18 -0.34 -7.40 -3.45
C PRO A 18 0.75 -8.33 -3.97
N THR A 19 0.73 -8.57 -5.27
CA THR A 19 1.61 -9.57 -5.91
C THR A 19 2.38 -8.94 -7.05
N THR A 20 3.66 -9.31 -7.15
CA THR A 20 4.54 -8.93 -8.26
C THR A 20 4.70 -10.11 -9.21
N VAL A 21 4.43 -9.89 -10.49
CA VAL A 21 4.63 -10.82 -11.59
C VAL A 21 5.94 -10.47 -12.28
N VAL A 22 6.92 -11.37 -12.20
CA VAL A 22 8.23 -11.22 -12.83
C VAL A 22 8.28 -12.12 -14.07
N ASP A 23 8.26 -11.51 -15.24
CA ASP A 23 8.42 -12.21 -16.53
C ASP A 23 9.90 -12.19 -16.94
N LEU A 24 10.59 -13.31 -16.73
CA LEU A 24 12.00 -13.49 -17.07
C LEU A 24 12.24 -13.62 -18.58
N THR A 25 11.22 -13.99 -19.36
CA THR A 25 11.34 -14.11 -20.82
C THR A 25 11.29 -12.74 -21.48
N LYS A 26 10.41 -11.86 -21.00
CA LYS A 26 10.29 -10.49 -21.51
C LYS A 26 11.10 -9.47 -20.71
N MET A 27 11.73 -9.88 -19.62
CA MET A 27 12.39 -9.01 -18.65
C MET A 27 11.47 -7.86 -18.19
N GLN A 28 10.24 -8.22 -17.82
CA GLN A 28 9.22 -7.26 -17.39
C GLN A 28 8.76 -7.57 -15.98
N ILE A 29 8.70 -6.52 -15.16
CA ILE A 29 8.13 -6.58 -13.82
C ILE A 29 6.80 -5.84 -13.84
N LYS A 30 5.76 -6.52 -13.37
CA LYS A 30 4.41 -5.98 -13.25
C LYS A 30 3.93 -6.23 -11.83
N GLN A 31 3.22 -5.28 -11.26
CA GLN A 31 2.73 -5.36 -9.89
C GLN A 31 1.24 -5.07 -9.86
N THR A 32 0.53 -5.71 -8.95
CA THR A 32 -0.80 -5.24 -8.56
C THR A 32 -0.69 -3.89 -7.84
N LEU A 33 -1.82 -3.20 -7.66
CA LEU A 33 -1.86 -2.03 -6.77
C LEU A 33 -1.30 -2.37 -5.39
N LEU A 34 -0.80 -1.36 -4.68
CA LEU A 34 -0.43 -1.50 -3.26
C LEU A 34 -1.68 -1.48 -2.38
N GLN A 35 -1.52 -1.89 -1.11
CA GLN A 35 -2.57 -1.67 -0.12
C GLN A 35 -2.69 -0.16 0.17
N PRO A 36 -3.91 0.35 0.45
CA PRO A 36 -5.18 -0.38 0.57
C PRO A 36 -5.96 -0.54 -0.75
N SER A 37 -5.48 0.07 -1.82
CA SER A 37 -6.13 0.08 -3.13
C SER A 37 -6.34 -1.32 -3.71
N TYR A 38 -5.36 -2.22 -3.53
CA TYR A 38 -5.48 -3.62 -3.91
C TYR A 38 -6.67 -4.32 -3.25
N ARG A 39 -6.84 -4.18 -1.94
CA ARG A 39 -7.94 -4.80 -1.21
C ARG A 39 -9.30 -4.29 -1.69
N ARG A 40 -9.42 -2.99 -1.97
CA ARG A 40 -10.63 -2.41 -2.57
C ARG A 40 -10.93 -3.04 -3.93
N SER A 41 -9.94 -3.15 -4.80
CA SER A 41 -10.09 -3.79 -6.12
C SER A 41 -10.43 -5.27 -6.02
N ALA A 42 -9.83 -6.01 -5.08
CA ALA A 42 -10.12 -7.43 -4.87
C ALA A 42 -11.57 -7.65 -4.40
N TYR A 43 -12.07 -6.81 -3.48
CA TYR A 43 -13.48 -6.88 -3.07
C TYR A 43 -14.44 -6.53 -4.20
N GLN A 44 -14.17 -5.47 -4.98
CA GLN A 44 -14.99 -5.12 -6.14
C GLN A 44 -15.01 -6.23 -7.20
N TRP A 45 -13.86 -6.88 -7.43
CA TRP A 45 -13.77 -8.02 -8.33
C TRP A 45 -14.61 -9.21 -7.83
N GLN A 46 -14.54 -9.50 -6.52
CA GLN A 46 -15.32 -10.59 -5.93
C GLN A 46 -16.84 -10.31 -5.99
N ASP A 47 -17.24 -9.07 -5.74
CA ASP A 47 -18.64 -8.65 -5.78
C ASP A 47 -19.23 -8.76 -7.20
N THR A 48 -18.48 -8.26 -8.21
CA THR A 48 -18.89 -8.41 -9.62
C THR A 48 -18.95 -9.87 -10.08
N PHE A 49 -18.06 -10.73 -9.57
CA PHE A 49 -18.09 -12.17 -9.85
C PHE A 49 -19.33 -12.84 -9.24
N LEU A 50 -19.69 -12.51 -8.00
CA LEU A 50 -20.88 -13.05 -7.34
C LEU A 50 -22.17 -12.57 -8.02
N HIS A 51 -22.26 -11.28 -8.33
CA HIS A 51 -23.41 -10.72 -9.05
C HIS A 51 -23.64 -11.42 -10.39
N ARG A 52 -22.57 -11.70 -11.14
CA ARG A 52 -22.66 -12.44 -12.40
C ARG A 52 -23.16 -13.88 -12.19
N ALA A 53 -22.69 -14.57 -11.15
CA ALA A 53 -23.16 -15.91 -10.83
C ALA A 53 -24.64 -15.93 -10.43
N GLU A 54 -25.10 -14.91 -9.71
CA GLU A 54 -26.52 -14.73 -9.35
C GLU A 54 -27.39 -14.43 -10.57
N GLU A 55 -26.92 -13.59 -11.49
CA GLU A 55 -27.58 -13.32 -12.77
C GLU A 55 -27.66 -14.59 -13.63
N ASP A 56 -26.57 -15.34 -13.76
CA ASP A 56 -26.51 -16.60 -14.52
C ASP A 56 -27.45 -17.67 -13.92
N PHE A 57 -27.51 -17.76 -12.58
CA PHE A 57 -28.42 -18.67 -11.89
C PHE A 57 -29.88 -18.25 -12.07
N SER A 58 -30.19 -16.97 -11.86
CA SER A 58 -31.54 -16.42 -12.04
C SER A 58 -32.03 -16.61 -13.47
N PHE A 59 -31.14 -16.42 -14.44
CA PHE A 59 -31.39 -16.66 -15.84
C PHE A 59 -31.67 -18.14 -16.14
N PHE A 60 -30.84 -19.06 -15.62
CA PHE A 60 -31.06 -20.50 -15.77
C PHE A 60 -32.42 -20.97 -15.23
N VAL A 61 -32.86 -20.39 -14.11
CA VAL A 61 -34.14 -20.73 -13.46
C VAL A 61 -35.33 -20.10 -14.17
N THR A 62 -35.20 -18.90 -14.73
CA THR A 62 -36.34 -18.12 -15.25
C THR A 62 -36.54 -18.22 -16.76
N ASN A 63 -35.49 -18.36 -17.57
CA ASN A 63 -35.59 -18.38 -19.03
C ASN A 63 -34.52 -19.28 -19.66
N GLY A 64 -34.93 -20.38 -20.30
CA GLY A 64 -34.05 -21.26 -21.09
C GLY A 64 -33.53 -20.65 -22.41
N HIS A 65 -33.25 -19.34 -22.46
CA HIS A 65 -33.01 -18.60 -23.71
C HIS A 65 -31.82 -17.65 -23.64
N LYS A 66 -30.66 -18.19 -24.06
CA LYS A 66 -29.33 -17.59 -24.37
C LYS A 66 -29.03 -16.16 -23.83
N PRO A 67 -28.01 -15.99 -22.97
CA PRO A 67 -27.77 -14.73 -22.27
C PRO A 67 -27.51 -13.58 -23.26
N PRO A 68 -27.96 -12.35 -22.95
CA PRO A 68 -27.70 -11.18 -23.78
C PRO A 68 -26.19 -10.96 -23.90
N ALA A 69 -25.77 -10.48 -25.08
CA ALA A 69 -24.37 -10.26 -25.43
C ALA A 69 -23.64 -9.47 -24.33
N GLU A 70 -22.55 -10.04 -23.82
CA GLU A 70 -21.72 -9.48 -22.75
C GLU A 70 -21.45 -7.99 -23.00
N ALA A 71 -22.00 -7.12 -22.16
CA ALA A 71 -21.53 -5.75 -22.08
C ALA A 71 -20.01 -5.81 -21.78
N PRO A 72 -19.18 -4.99 -22.45
CA PRO A 72 -17.74 -5.01 -22.22
C PRO A 72 -17.48 -4.64 -20.76
N VAL A 73 -17.24 -5.65 -19.93
CA VAL A 73 -16.86 -5.47 -18.53
C VAL A 73 -15.54 -4.71 -18.57
N LYS A 74 -15.58 -3.46 -18.11
CA LYS A 74 -14.39 -2.63 -17.97
C LYS A 74 -13.42 -3.42 -17.10
N ARG A 75 -12.32 -3.94 -17.68
CA ARG A 75 -11.31 -4.70 -16.94
C ARG A 75 -10.82 -3.84 -15.78
N MET A 76 -11.29 -4.13 -14.57
CA MET A 76 -10.97 -3.36 -13.37
C MET A 76 -9.53 -3.63 -12.93
N PHE A 77 -8.96 -4.74 -13.39
CA PHE A 77 -7.64 -5.19 -13.04
C PHE A 77 -6.60 -4.73 -14.06
N ALA A 78 -5.76 -3.77 -13.66
CA ALA A 78 -4.57 -3.38 -14.39
C ALA A 78 -3.33 -3.70 -13.55
N LEU A 79 -2.57 -4.71 -13.99
CA LEU A 79 -1.18 -4.85 -13.57
C LEU A 79 -0.42 -3.59 -14.00
N GLN A 80 0.13 -2.87 -13.04
CA GLN A 80 0.96 -1.70 -13.29
C GLN A 80 2.39 -2.15 -13.58
N ARG A 81 3.04 -1.52 -14.55
CA ARG A 81 4.47 -1.72 -14.77
C ARG A 81 5.23 -0.95 -13.70
N THR A 82 6.15 -1.61 -13.03
CA THR A 82 7.06 -0.95 -12.09
C THR A 82 8.19 -0.31 -12.89
N GLU A 83 8.22 1.02 -12.95
CA GLU A 83 9.26 1.78 -13.68
C GLU A 83 10.28 2.44 -12.74
N GLN A 84 9.95 2.56 -11.45
CA GLN A 84 10.80 3.22 -10.45
C GLN A 84 11.45 2.19 -9.53
N GLU A 85 12.75 2.35 -9.32
CA GLU A 85 13.54 1.56 -8.38
C GLU A 85 13.78 2.39 -7.12
N ALA A 86 13.59 1.79 -5.94
CA ALA A 86 13.90 2.44 -4.68
C ALA A 86 15.42 2.67 -4.58
N PRO A 87 15.90 3.93 -4.43
CA PRO A 87 17.33 4.25 -4.36
C PRO A 87 18.09 3.41 -3.33
N MET A 88 17.49 3.12 -2.16
CA MET A 88 18.13 2.30 -1.13
C MET A 88 18.44 0.87 -1.59
N VAL A 89 17.62 0.31 -2.49
CA VAL A 89 17.83 -1.02 -3.08
C VAL A 89 18.90 -0.94 -4.16
N GLN A 90 18.92 0.14 -4.94
CA GLN A 90 19.97 0.38 -5.93
C GLN A 90 21.34 0.46 -5.26
N THR A 91 21.46 1.22 -4.16
CA THR A 91 22.69 1.32 -3.36
C THR A 91 23.10 -0.05 -2.80
N LEU A 92 22.16 -0.81 -2.22
CA LEU A 92 22.43 -2.17 -1.74
C LEU A 92 23.04 -3.06 -2.83
N ILE A 93 22.45 -3.06 -4.02
CA ILE A 93 22.91 -3.90 -5.14
C ILE A 93 24.31 -3.47 -5.57
N GLN A 94 24.54 -2.17 -5.75
CA GLN A 94 25.83 -1.62 -6.18
C GLN A 94 26.94 -1.96 -5.18
N GLU A 95 26.69 -1.79 -3.89
CA GLU A 95 27.67 -2.09 -2.83
C GLU A 95 27.89 -3.59 -2.66
N ALA A 96 26.83 -4.40 -2.76
CA ALA A 96 26.95 -5.85 -2.67
C ALA A 96 27.85 -6.42 -3.79
N PHE A 97 27.78 -5.87 -5.01
CA PHE A 97 28.64 -6.31 -6.10
C PHE A 97 30.11 -5.88 -5.97
N GLN A 98 30.39 -4.81 -5.24
CA GLN A 98 31.76 -4.39 -4.92
C GLN A 98 32.43 -5.29 -3.88
N LEU A 99 31.64 -6.00 -3.07
CA LEU A 99 32.15 -6.91 -2.05
C LEU A 99 32.57 -8.28 -2.63
N PRO A 100 33.58 -8.94 -2.05
CA PRO A 100 33.89 -10.33 -2.34
C PRO A 100 32.69 -11.25 -2.07
N ASP A 101 32.50 -12.29 -2.89
CA ASP A 101 31.34 -13.20 -2.83
C ASP A 101 31.04 -13.72 -1.41
N ARG A 102 32.08 -14.09 -0.67
CA ARG A 102 31.99 -14.60 0.71
C ARG A 102 31.40 -13.61 1.73
N CYS A 103 31.45 -12.30 1.45
CA CYS A 103 30.94 -11.26 2.35
C CYS A 103 29.52 -10.78 1.98
N ARG A 104 29.06 -11.06 0.75
CA ARG A 104 27.80 -10.52 0.22
C ARG A 104 26.59 -10.93 1.05
N GLU A 105 26.52 -12.19 1.45
CA GLU A 105 25.39 -12.68 2.25
C GLU A 105 25.31 -12.00 3.61
N ALA A 106 26.43 -11.85 4.32
CA ALA A 106 26.48 -11.17 5.60
C ALA A 106 26.04 -9.70 5.47
N TYR A 107 26.49 -9.03 4.40
CA TYR A 107 26.10 -7.67 4.10
C TYR A 107 24.58 -7.53 3.86
N VAL A 108 24.00 -8.37 3.01
CA VAL A 108 22.56 -8.36 2.72
C VAL A 108 21.74 -8.68 3.97
N ARG A 109 22.20 -9.61 4.83
CA ARG A 109 21.54 -9.90 6.12
C ARG A 109 21.57 -8.69 7.06
N GLN A 110 22.70 -8.00 7.16
CA GLN A 110 22.82 -6.80 7.97
C GLN A 110 21.89 -5.68 7.47
N TRP A 111 21.87 -5.45 6.15
CA TRP A 111 20.97 -4.48 5.53
C TRP A 111 19.51 -4.82 5.81
N ARG A 112 19.11 -6.09 5.66
CA ARG A 112 17.75 -6.56 6.01
C ARG A 112 17.41 -6.29 7.48
N GLN A 113 18.34 -6.51 8.40
CA GLN A 113 18.12 -6.20 9.82
C GLN A 113 17.93 -4.70 10.06
N ALA A 114 18.69 -3.85 9.36
CA ALA A 114 18.52 -2.40 9.43
C ALA A 114 17.13 -1.98 8.92
N LEU A 115 16.68 -2.54 7.80
CA LEU A 115 15.34 -2.30 7.25
C LEU A 115 14.24 -2.67 8.26
N ILE A 116 14.37 -3.82 8.93
CA ILE A 116 13.41 -4.25 9.97
C ILE A 116 13.42 -3.29 11.16
N LYS A 117 14.59 -2.80 11.57
CA LYS A 117 14.70 -1.81 12.67
C LYS A 117 14.04 -0.48 12.30
N GLN A 118 14.21 -0.01 11.06
CA GLN A 118 13.53 1.19 10.56
C GLN A 118 12.01 1.00 10.53
N ALA A 119 11.52 -0.15 10.06
CA ALA A 119 10.11 -0.47 10.08
C ALA A 119 9.53 -0.51 11.51
N ALA A 120 10.27 -1.10 12.47
CA ALA A 120 9.89 -1.09 13.88
C ALA A 120 9.84 0.32 14.47
N ALA A 121 10.82 1.17 14.12
CA ALA A 121 10.86 2.57 14.53
C ALA A 121 9.67 3.35 13.96
N LEU A 122 9.30 3.12 12.70
CA LEU A 122 8.11 3.71 12.09
C LEU A 122 6.83 3.30 12.83
N VAL A 123 6.66 2.02 13.13
CA VAL A 123 5.49 1.54 13.91
C VAL A 123 5.40 2.23 15.26
N LYS A 124 6.54 2.36 15.97
CA LYS A 124 6.60 3.04 17.25
C LYS A 124 6.26 4.53 17.12
N PHE A 125 6.83 5.22 16.13
CA PHE A 125 6.53 6.62 15.86
C PHE A 125 5.03 6.85 15.64
N VAL A 126 4.37 6.00 14.86
CA VAL A 126 2.91 6.09 14.64
C VAL A 126 2.12 5.83 15.92
N GLN A 127 2.57 4.91 16.78
CA GLN A 127 1.95 4.68 18.10
C GLN A 127 2.03 5.91 18.99
N ASP A 128 3.20 6.54 19.03
CA ASP A 128 3.44 7.71 19.87
C ASP A 128 2.64 8.93 19.34
N GLU A 129 2.65 9.19 18.03
CA GLU A 129 1.85 10.26 17.41
C GLU A 129 0.34 10.03 17.55
N SER A 130 -0.16 8.81 17.33
CA SER A 130 -1.59 8.52 17.49
C SER A 130 -2.06 8.68 18.93
N SER A 131 -1.23 8.30 19.91
CA SER A 131 -1.52 8.51 21.33
C SER A 131 -1.53 10.00 21.71
N ALA A 132 -0.60 10.78 21.16
CA ALA A 132 -0.56 12.24 21.36
C ALA A 132 -1.79 12.93 20.76
N LEU A 133 -2.20 12.55 19.53
CA LEU A 133 -3.41 13.09 18.89
C LEU A 133 -4.67 12.81 19.71
N LEU A 134 -4.78 11.60 20.28
CA LEU A 134 -5.91 11.25 21.15
C LEU A 134 -5.90 12.05 22.47
N ALA A 135 -4.72 12.26 23.07
CA ALA A 135 -4.59 13.07 24.29
C ALA A 135 -4.93 14.56 24.06
N HIS A 136 -4.63 15.10 22.89
CA HIS A 136 -5.04 16.45 22.50
C HIS A 136 -6.55 16.55 22.23
N ALA A 137 -7.17 15.50 21.68
CA ALA A 137 -8.61 15.47 21.46
C ALA A 137 -9.42 15.41 22.76
N THR A 138 -8.93 14.70 23.78
CA THR A 138 -9.60 14.63 25.09
C THR A 138 -9.45 15.92 25.90
N THR A 139 -8.29 16.58 25.83
CA THR A 139 -8.06 17.86 26.53
C THR A 139 -8.79 19.05 25.90
N ALA A 140 -9.08 19.02 24.60
CA ALA A 140 -9.87 20.06 23.94
C ALA A 140 -11.36 20.09 24.35
N ASN A 141 -11.89 18.99 24.92
CA ASN A 141 -13.30 18.91 25.33
C ASN A 141 -13.56 19.39 26.77
N ASP A 142 -12.53 19.58 27.60
CA ASP A 142 -12.67 19.94 29.02
C ASP A 142 -12.41 21.42 29.33
N HIS A 143 -12.17 22.27 28.32
CA HIS A 143 -11.99 23.72 28.50
C HIS A 143 -12.94 24.55 27.64
N GLN A 144 -14.23 24.52 27.98
CA GLN A 144 -15.17 25.60 27.67
C GLN A 144 -15.61 26.30 28.96
N THR A 145 -14.71 27.04 29.61
CA THR A 145 -15.09 28.28 30.28
C THR A 145 -13.88 29.20 30.50
N SER A 146 -14.03 30.43 30.00
CA SER A 146 -13.30 31.66 30.33
C SER A 146 -12.01 32.04 29.56
N THR A 147 -12.20 33.09 28.73
CA THR A 147 -11.37 34.31 28.54
C THR A 147 -10.08 34.27 27.68
N SER A 148 -10.29 34.60 26.40
CA SER A 148 -9.65 35.68 25.61
C SER A 148 -8.15 35.99 25.77
N SER A 149 -7.37 35.75 24.71
CA SER A 149 -6.63 36.82 23.99
C SER A 149 -6.09 36.33 22.64
N SER A 150 -6.31 37.17 21.64
CA SER A 150 -5.94 37.10 20.23
C SER A 150 -4.45 36.88 19.92
N THR A 151 -4.17 35.91 19.04
CA THR A 151 -3.34 36.10 17.84
C THR A 151 -3.78 35.08 16.80
N SER A 152 -4.59 35.54 15.85
CA SER A 152 -5.05 34.80 14.69
C SER A 152 -3.90 34.64 13.68
N SER A 153 -3.20 33.50 13.72
CA SER A 153 -2.59 32.93 12.52
C SER A 153 -3.50 31.81 12.02
N SER A 154 -4.38 32.18 11.10
CA SER A 154 -5.16 31.26 10.30
C SER A 154 -4.22 30.43 9.41
N MET A 155 -3.78 29.26 9.92
CA MET A 155 -3.16 28.20 9.12
C MET A 155 -3.83 26.87 9.46
N THR A 156 -5.05 26.69 8.95
CA THR A 156 -5.61 25.36 8.72
C THR A 156 -5.82 25.21 7.23
N PRO A 157 -4.74 24.89 6.50
CA PRO A 157 -4.79 23.72 5.61
C PRO A 157 -3.41 23.02 5.50
N SER A 158 -3.27 21.75 5.98
CA SER A 158 -2.34 20.71 5.45
C SER A 158 -1.80 19.66 6.45
N LEU A 159 -2.34 19.53 7.68
CA LEU A 159 -1.90 18.53 8.68
C LEU A 159 -1.68 17.11 8.13
N SER A 160 -2.43 16.72 7.10
CA SER A 160 -2.34 15.41 6.46
C SER A 160 -1.04 15.19 5.67
N ASN A 161 -0.59 16.18 4.90
CA ASN A 161 0.69 16.07 4.19
C ASN A 161 1.89 16.19 5.15
N ASP A 162 1.68 16.86 6.29
CA ASP A 162 2.74 17.09 7.28
C ASP A 162 3.11 15.82 8.05
N ILE A 163 2.15 14.99 8.46
CA ILE A 163 2.48 13.79 9.26
C ILE A 163 3.37 12.79 8.50
N VAL A 164 3.09 12.57 7.21
CA VAL A 164 3.90 11.66 6.38
C VAL A 164 5.28 12.24 6.13
N GLN A 165 5.38 13.55 5.93
CA GLN A 165 6.69 14.21 5.83
C GLN A 165 7.46 14.12 7.16
N ARG A 166 6.82 14.36 8.30
CA ARG A 166 7.42 14.19 9.64
C ARG A 166 7.90 12.76 9.89
N MET A 167 7.16 11.74 9.40
CA MET A 167 7.63 10.34 9.45
C MET A 167 8.89 10.13 8.62
N MET A 168 8.90 10.63 7.38
CA MET A 168 10.05 10.54 6.49
C MET A 168 11.27 11.25 7.09
N ASP A 169 11.08 12.46 7.62
CA ASP A 169 12.13 13.26 8.26
C ASP A 169 12.66 12.58 9.53
N ALA A 170 11.78 12.03 10.38
CA ALA A 170 12.17 11.30 11.59
C ALA A 170 13.00 10.04 11.30
N LEU A 171 12.80 9.42 10.15
CA LEU A 171 13.55 8.24 9.69
C LEU A 171 14.76 8.61 8.82
N GLY A 172 14.95 9.89 8.48
CA GLY A 172 15.99 10.36 7.58
C GLY A 172 15.80 9.87 6.14
N ILE A 173 14.56 9.67 5.70
CA ILE A 173 14.22 9.17 4.36
C ILE A 173 13.85 10.34 3.47
N ILE A 174 14.49 10.43 2.30
CA ILE A 174 14.23 11.51 1.33
C ILE A 174 13.29 11.04 0.22
N HIS A 175 13.44 9.79 -0.23
CA HIS A 175 12.72 9.26 -1.37
C HIS A 175 11.44 8.51 -0.94
N TRP A 176 10.35 8.75 -1.67
CA TRP A 176 9.07 8.08 -1.41
C TRP A 176 9.16 6.57 -1.60
N ASP A 177 9.91 6.09 -2.59
CA ASP A 177 10.04 4.65 -2.86
C ASP A 177 10.77 3.90 -1.74
N ASP A 178 11.76 4.55 -1.12
CA ASP A 178 12.44 4.03 0.08
C ASP A 178 11.47 3.99 1.27
N PHE A 179 10.66 5.04 1.42
CA PHE A 179 9.62 5.07 2.44
C PHE A 179 8.57 3.98 2.24
N LEU A 180 8.13 3.73 1.00
CA LEU A 180 7.21 2.63 0.68
C LEU A 180 7.79 1.26 1.04
N LEU A 181 9.09 1.04 0.84
CA LEU A 181 9.73 -0.20 1.23
C LEU A 181 9.70 -0.41 2.74
N ILE A 182 9.97 0.65 3.51
CA ILE A 182 9.92 0.61 4.97
C ILE A 182 8.48 0.46 5.47
N LEU A 183 7.53 1.18 4.85
CA LEU A 183 6.11 1.14 5.18
C LEU A 183 5.50 -0.23 4.93
N THR A 184 5.81 -0.87 3.79
CA THR A 184 5.36 -2.24 3.50
C THR A 184 5.95 -3.26 4.47
N GLN A 185 7.17 -3.05 4.95
CA GLN A 185 7.75 -3.89 6.00
C GLN A 185 7.10 -3.62 7.37
N ALA A 186 6.74 -2.37 7.68
CA ALA A 186 6.02 -1.99 8.89
C ALA A 186 4.60 -2.58 8.91
N ASP A 187 3.90 -2.58 7.78
CA ASP A 187 2.54 -3.14 7.65
C ASP A 187 2.52 -4.66 7.90
N LYS A 188 3.58 -5.38 7.50
CA LYS A 188 3.75 -6.80 7.85
C LYS A 188 3.92 -7.02 9.36
N MET A 189 4.51 -6.06 10.08
CA MET A 189 4.70 -6.13 11.53
C MET A 189 3.43 -5.72 12.28
N ARG A 190 2.72 -4.73 11.76
CA ARG A 190 1.45 -4.23 12.29
C ARG A 190 0.50 -3.94 11.13
N PRO A 191 -0.51 -4.79 10.88
CA PRO A 191 -1.50 -4.53 9.84
C PRO A 191 -2.24 -3.21 10.07
N GLY A 192 -2.47 -2.44 9.00
CA GLY A 192 -3.16 -1.15 9.08
C GLY A 192 -2.24 0.06 8.87
N MET A 193 -0.94 -0.15 8.67
CA MET A 193 0.02 0.95 8.50
C MET A 193 -0.13 1.61 7.13
N MET A 194 -0.39 0.81 6.09
CA MET A 194 -0.66 1.35 4.75
C MET A 194 -1.96 2.17 4.74
N GLU A 195 -3.03 1.67 5.38
CA GLU A 195 -4.30 2.37 5.55
C GLU A 195 -4.14 3.67 6.34
N PHE A 196 -3.33 3.64 7.42
CA PHE A 196 -3.03 4.83 8.20
C PHE A 196 -2.41 5.89 7.30
N VAL A 197 -1.37 5.56 6.54
CA VAL A 197 -0.71 6.53 5.65
C VAL A 197 -1.65 7.01 4.53
N ASP A 198 -2.47 6.12 3.96
CA ASP A 198 -3.46 6.46 2.92
C ASP A 198 -4.48 7.51 3.43
N SER A 199 -4.85 7.44 4.71
CA SER A 199 -5.75 8.42 5.33
C SER A 199 -5.18 9.85 5.41
N TYR A 200 -3.85 9.99 5.37
CA TYR A 200 -3.16 11.28 5.46
C TYR A 200 -2.49 11.71 4.16
N SER A 201 -2.21 10.78 3.24
CA SER A 201 -1.50 11.05 1.98
C SER A 201 -2.23 10.43 0.79
N LYS A 202 -2.48 11.25 -0.24
CA LYS A 202 -3.03 10.81 -1.54
C LYS A 202 -1.98 10.21 -2.49
N ARG A 203 -0.80 9.83 -1.96
CA ARG A 203 0.33 9.30 -2.74
C ARG A 203 0.32 7.77 -2.86
N LEU A 204 -0.68 7.09 -2.28
CA LEU A 204 -0.89 5.63 -2.29
C LEU A 204 -2.03 5.19 -3.23
#